data_AF-A0A6P0PCT2-F1
#
_entry.id   AF-A0A6P0PCT2-F1
#
_cell.length_a   1.000
_cell.length_b   1.000
_cell.length_c   1.000
_cell.angle_alpha   90.00
_cell.angle_beta   90.00
_cell.angle_gamma   90.00
#
_symmetry.space_group_name_H-M   'P 1'
#
loop_
_entity.id
_entity.type
_entity.pdbx_description
1 polymer ?
#
loop_
_entity_poly.entity_id
_entity_poly.type
_entity_poly.pdbx_seq_one_letter_code
_entity_poly.pdbx_strand_id
1 'polypeptide(L)' 'MKIGEILIRRQLISEDQLNQVIDIQSSCHQKIGELLLFQGWIREDDLESALREQYWRENGYWIID' A
#
# COMPACT_ATOMS: atom_id res chain seq x y z
N MET A 1 -1.91 -10.01 4.62
CA MET A 1 -2.40 -9.16 3.50
C MET A 1 -1.28 -8.20 3.12
N LYS A 2 -1.03 -7.98 1.84
CA LYS A 2 0.01 -7.02 1.40
C LYS A 2 -0.53 -5.59 1.41
N ILE A 3 0.36 -4.61 1.56
CA ILE A 3 -0.01 -3.19 1.58
C ILE A 3 -0.74 -2.75 0.29
N GLY A 4 -0.29 -3.24 -0.87
CA GLY A 4 -0.92 -2.93 -2.16
C GLY A 4 -2.38 -3.39 -2.23
N GLU A 5 -2.71 -4.55 -1.66
CA GLU A 5 -4.09 -5.06 -1.60
C GLU A 5 -4.98 -4.20 -0.71
N ILE A 6 -4.44 -3.72 0.43
CA ILE A 6 -5.16 -2.83 1.35
C ILE A 6 -5.46 -1.49 0.64
N LEU A 7 -4.49 -0.94 -0.08
CA LEU A 7 -4.66 0.32 -0.82
C LEU A 7 -5.67 0.20 -1.96
N ILE A 8 -5.70 -0.92 -2.69
CA ILE A 8 -6.71 -1.19 -3.72
C ILE A 8 -8.10 -1.34 -3.09
N ARG A 9 -8.21 -2.12 -2.01
CA ARG A 9 -9.48 -2.32 -1.30
C ARG A 9 -10.08 -1.00 -0.81
N ARG A 10 -9.22 -0.08 -0.37
CA ARG A 10 -9.61 1.28 0.08
C ARG A 10 -9.85 2.25 -1.08
N GLN A 11 -9.77 1.80 -2.34
CA GLN A 11 -9.88 2.62 -3.55
C GLN A 11 -8.88 3.79 -3.61
N LEU A 12 -7.75 3.67 -2.92
CA LEU A 12 -6.69 4.68 -2.91
C LEU A 12 -5.83 4.58 -4.18
N ILE A 13 -5.67 3.37 -4.69
CA ILE A 13 -4.92 3.08 -5.92
C ILE A 13 -5.68 2.08 -6.78
N SER A 14 -5.42 2.11 -8.08
CA SER A 14 -5.89 1.08 -9.02
C SER A 14 -4.91 -0.10 -9.13
N GLU A 15 -5.38 -1.23 -9.64
CA GLU A 15 -4.51 -2.39 -9.95
C GLU A 15 -3.41 -2.03 -10.96
N ASP A 16 -3.71 -1.17 -11.94
CA ASP A 16 -2.73 -0.67 -12.90
C ASP A 16 -1.59 0.10 -12.22
N GLN A 17 -1.94 1.04 -11.34
CA GLN A 17 -0.98 1.79 -10.53
C GLN A 17 -0.12 0.87 -9.67
N LEU A 18 -0.73 -0.13 -9.02
CA LEU A 18 0.04 -1.09 -8.24
C LEU A 18 1.05 -1.86 -9.12
N ASN A 19 0.64 -2.30 -10.31
CA ASN A 19 1.54 -2.98 -11.25
C ASN A 19 2.68 -2.06 -11.71
N GLN A 20 2.41 -0.80 -12.02
CA GLN A 20 3.46 0.16 -12.38
C GLN A 20 4.49 0.34 -11.25
N VAL A 21 4.03 0.45 -10.00
CA VAL A 21 4.95 0.56 -8.86
C VAL A 21 5.75 -0.71 -8.62
N ILE A 22 5.16 -1.89 -8.86
CA ILE A 22 5.88 -3.17 -8.75
C ILE A 22 7.02 -3.25 -9.77
N ASP A 23 6.78 -2.78 -11.00
CA ASP A 23 7.80 -2.72 -12.06
C ASP A 23 8.97 -1.79 -11.66
N ILE A 24 8.64 -0.59 -11.16
CA ILE A 24 9.63 0.38 -10.65
C ILE A 24 10.40 -0.18 -9.45
N GLN A 25 9.72 -0.83 -8.50
CA GLN A 25 10.34 -1.45 -7.33
C GLN A 25 11.38 -2.50 -7.72
N SER A 26 11.14 -3.26 -8.80
CA SER A 26 12.10 -4.25 -9.32
C SER A 26 13.46 -3.61 -9.66
N SER A 27 13.43 -2.34 -10.09
CA SER A 27 14.63 -1.58 -10.45
C SER A 27 15.26 -0.82 -9.26
N CYS A 28 14.45 -0.38 -8.29
CA CYS A 28 14.88 0.56 -7.25
C CYS A 28 14.95 -0.03 -5.82
N HIS A 29 14.51 -1.27 -5.58
CA HIS A 29 14.46 -1.91 -4.25
C HIS A 29 13.75 -1.08 -3.15
N GLN A 30 12.95 -0.08 -3.53
CA GLN A 30 12.18 0.76 -2.61
C GLN A 30 10.85 0.10 -2.23
N LYS A 31 10.29 0.48 -1.09
CA LYS A 31 8.98 -0.03 -0.65
C LYS A 31 7.87 0.53 -1.54
N ILE A 32 6.90 -0.33 -1.91
CA ILE A 32 5.70 0.05 -2.69
C ILE A 32 5.02 1.28 -2.11
N GLY A 33 4.80 1.33 -0.80
CA GLY A 33 4.13 2.46 -0.15
C GLY A 33 4.85 3.80 -0.33
N GLU A 34 6.18 3.80 -0.26
CA GLU A 34 6.98 5.01 -0.46
C GLU A 34 7.01 5.45 -1.93
N LEU A 35 7.04 4.49 -2.86
CA LEU A 35 6.94 4.79 -4.29
C LEU A 35 5.58 5.39 -4.63
N LEU A 36 4.49 4.86 -4.07
CA LEU A 36 3.14 5.41 -4.25
C LEU A 36 3.00 6.82 -3.68
N LEU A 37 3.63 7.08 -2.53
CA LEU A 37 3.72 8.40 -1.94
C LEU A 37 4.52 9.37 -2.83
N PHE A 38 5.68 8.92 -3.32
CA PHE A 38 6.56 9.70 -4.17
C PHE A 38 5.92 10.07 -5.52
N GLN A 39 5.13 9.15 -6.10
CA GLN A 39 4.33 9.41 -7.30
C GLN A 39 3.13 10.34 -7.05
N GLY A 40 2.82 10.65 -5.78
CA GLY A 40 1.68 11.47 -5.40
C GLY A 40 0.32 10.78 -5.58
N TRP A 41 0.30 9.45 -5.67
CA TRP A 41 -0.94 8.67 -5.83
C TRP A 41 -1.66 8.45 -4.50
N ILE A 42 -0.92 8.44 -3.39
CA ILE A 42 -1.46 8.37 -2.04
C ILE A 42 -0.84 9.47 -1.16
N ARG A 43 -1.52 9.84 -0.08
CA ARG A 43 -0.97 10.77 0.93
C ARG A 43 -0.28 10.01 2.05
N GLU A 44 0.48 10.74 2.88
CA GLU A 44 1.15 10.16 4.05
C GLU A 44 0.14 9.52 5.01
N ASP A 45 -1.00 10.18 5.26
CA ASP A 45 -2.10 9.67 6.08
C ASP A 45 -2.69 8.35 5.55
N ASP A 46 -2.83 8.24 4.23
CA ASP A 46 -3.36 7.04 3.57
C ASP A 46 -2.40 5.86 3.75
N LEU A 47 -1.10 6.13 3.58
CA LEU A 47 -0.04 5.15 3.77
C LEU A 47 0.04 4.70 5.23
N GLU A 48 0.01 5.63 6.19
CA GLU A 48 0.06 5.29 7.61
C GLU A 48 -1.15 4.43 8.02
N SER A 49 -2.34 4.81 7.56
CA SER A 49 -3.57 4.08 7.87
C SER A 49 -3.57 2.67 7.28
N ALA A 50 -3.02 2.51 6.07
CA ALA A 50 -2.88 1.21 5.43
C ALA A 50 -1.81 0.34 6.11
N LEU A 51 -0.69 0.92 6.55
CA LEU A 51 0.37 0.22 7.30
C LEU A 51 -0.13 -0.24 8.67
N ARG A 52 -0.94 0.57 9.35
CA ARG A 52 -1.56 0.21 10.62
C ARG A 52 -2.50 -0.98 10.46
N GLU A 53 -3.32 -0.98 9.41
CA GLU A 53 -4.17 -2.12 9.06
C GLU A 53 -3.34 -3.37 8.74
N GLN A 54 -2.29 -3.24 7.95
CA GLN A 54 -1.38 -4.35 7.64
C GLN A 54 -0.80 -4.96 8.91
N TYR A 55 -0.30 -4.12 9.81
CA TYR A 55 0.29 -4.53 11.08
C TYR A 55 -0.71 -5.31 11.93
N TRP A 56 -1.92 -4.78 12.11
CA TRP A 56 -2.96 -5.45 12.88
C TRP A 56 -3.34 -6.83 12.29
N ARG A 57 -3.50 -6.92 10.96
CA ARG A 57 -3.81 -8.19 10.28
C ARG A 57 -2.67 -9.21 10.40
N GLU A 58 -1.41 -8.76 10.35
CA GLU A 58 -0.24 -9.63 10.48
C GLU A 58 -0.05 -10.14 11.91
N ASN A 59 -0.39 -9.31 12.90
CA ASN A 59 -0.31 -9.64 14.32
C ASN A 59 -1.57 -10.37 14.86
N GLY A 60 -2.50 -10.76 13.99
CA GLY A 60 -3.67 -11.56 14.36
C GLY A 60 -4.83 -10.78 14.99
N TYR A 61 -4.80 -9.45 14.94
CA TYR A 61 -5.92 -8.61 15.33
C TYR A 61 -6.96 -8.61 14.19
N TRP A 62 -8.13 -9.20 14.44
CA TRP A 62 -9.25 -9.13 13.52
C TRP A 62 -9.81 -7.71 13.51
N ILE A 63 -9.42 -6.93 12.49
CA ILE A 63 -10.12 -5.70 12.13
C ILE A 63 -11.45 -6.14 11.52
N ILE A 64 -12.50 -6.08 12.34
CA ILE A 64 -13.88 -6.09 11.87
C ILE A 64 -14.11 -4.77 11.13
N ASP A 65 -14.17 -4.88 9.80
CA ASP A 65 -14.67 -3.88 8.87
C ASP A 65 -16.03 -4.34 8.35
#